data_AF-A0A924YLM6-F1
#
_entry.id   AF-A0A924YLM6-F1
#
_cell.length_a   1.000
_cell.length_b   1.000
_cell.length_c   1.000
_cell.angle_alpha   90.00
_cell.angle_beta   90.00
_cell.angle_gamma   90.00
#
_symmetry.space_group_name_H-M   'P 1'
#
loop_
_entity.id
_entity.type
_entity.pdbx_description
1 polymer ?
#
loop_
_entity_poly.entity_id
_entity_poly.type
_entity_poly.pdbx_seq_one_letter_code
_entity_poly.pdbx_strand_id
1 'polypeptide(L)'
;MTNSSTLSLPILNLSDAELDPLAALQARQYTARERKPLPMTMAEARERGWDELDIVFVTGDAYIDHPSFASAILGRVLESAGFRVGIVSQPDWRSCDAWRTFGKPRLYFAISAGNMDSMINHYTANRKVRNDDAYSPGGRIGLRPDRATLGYCQRSREAYPGVPVIAGGVEASLRRLAHYDYWSDKVRRS
;
A
#
# COMPACT_ATOMS: atom_id res chain seq x y z
N MET A 1 15.92 -56.89 -34.64
CA MET A 1 15.53 -56.86 -33.21
C MET A 1 15.90 -55.50 -32.65
N THR A 2 14.98 -54.55 -32.64
CA THR A 2 15.16 -53.23 -32.01
C THR A 2 14.13 -53.12 -30.90
N ASN A 3 14.57 -53.34 -29.66
CA ASN A 3 13.77 -53.15 -28.45
C ASN A 3 13.51 -51.64 -28.29
N SER A 4 12.31 -51.19 -28.68
CA SER A 4 11.82 -49.87 -28.30
C SER A 4 11.23 -49.98 -26.89
N SER A 5 12.08 -49.84 -25.87
CA SER A 5 11.62 -49.66 -24.49
C SER A 5 11.00 -48.28 -24.35
N THR A 6 9.68 -48.19 -24.45
CA THR A 6 8.93 -46.99 -24.08
C THR A 6 9.11 -46.73 -22.59
N LEU A 7 9.87 -45.69 -22.24
CA LEU A 7 9.98 -45.16 -20.88
C LEU A 7 8.58 -44.71 -20.42
N SER A 8 7.97 -45.49 -19.52
CA SER A 8 6.73 -45.12 -18.83
C SER A 8 7.03 -44.00 -17.83
N LEU A 9 6.88 -42.75 -18.26
CA LEU A 9 6.98 -41.59 -17.39
C LEU A 9 5.63 -41.43 -16.63
N PRO A 10 5.60 -41.55 -15.29
CA PRO A 10 4.37 -41.50 -14.51
C PRO A 10 3.55 -40.23 -14.72
N ILE A 11 4.20 -39.12 -15.11
CA ILE A 11 3.58 -37.81 -15.26
C ILE A 11 2.63 -37.71 -16.47
N LEU A 12 2.80 -38.59 -17.47
CA LEU A 12 1.99 -38.60 -18.70
C LEU A 12 0.75 -39.50 -18.61
N ASN A 13 0.59 -40.23 -17.49
CA ASN A 13 -0.54 -41.14 -17.25
C ASN A 13 -1.44 -40.68 -16.09
N LEU A 14 -1.27 -39.44 -15.63
CA LEU A 14 -2.16 -38.84 -14.64
C LEU A 14 -3.51 -38.56 -15.30
N SER A 15 -4.60 -38.96 -14.65
CA SER A 15 -5.94 -38.57 -15.08
C SER A 15 -6.10 -37.05 -15.01
N ASP A 16 -6.99 -36.44 -15.81
CA ASP A 16 -7.21 -34.98 -15.82
C ASP A 16 -7.46 -34.39 -14.41
N ALA A 17 -7.96 -35.20 -13.47
CA ALA A 17 -8.18 -34.84 -12.06
C ALA A 17 -6.89 -34.74 -11.22
N GLU A 18 -5.81 -35.41 -11.62
CA GLU A 18 -4.50 -35.36 -10.93
C GLU A 18 -3.59 -34.25 -11.51
N LEU A 19 -3.85 -33.80 -12.74
CA LEU A 19 -3.11 -32.72 -13.41
C LEU A 19 -3.49 -31.32 -12.90
N ASP A 20 -4.69 -31.16 -12.34
CA ASP A 20 -5.13 -29.90 -11.74
C ASP A 20 -5.78 -30.10 -10.36
N PRO A 21 -4.99 -30.23 -9.28
CA PRO A 21 -5.51 -30.24 -7.92
C PRO A 21 -6.21 -28.92 -7.53
N LEU A 22 -6.07 -27.84 -8.33
CA LEU A 22 -6.81 -26.59 -8.14
C LEU A 22 -8.20 -26.63 -8.78
N ALA A 23 -8.46 -27.49 -9.76
CA ALA A 23 -9.80 -27.67 -10.34
C ALA A 23 -10.82 -28.20 -9.33
N ALA A 24 -10.35 -29.02 -8.36
CA ALA A 24 -11.16 -29.57 -7.27
C ALA A 24 -11.41 -28.57 -6.13
N LEU A 25 -10.59 -27.51 -6.03
CA LEU A 25 -10.87 -26.41 -5.13
C LEU A 25 -12.01 -25.61 -5.75
N GLN A 26 -13.26 -25.91 -5.33
CA GLN A 26 -14.37 -25.00 -5.55
C GLN A 26 -13.89 -23.61 -5.21
N ALA A 27 -13.83 -22.71 -6.20
CA ALA A 27 -13.55 -21.31 -5.96
C ALA A 27 -14.52 -20.91 -4.86
N ARG A 28 -14.03 -20.74 -3.62
CA ARG A 28 -14.86 -20.24 -2.54
C ARG A 28 -15.42 -18.97 -3.11
N GLN A 29 -16.72 -18.96 -3.38
CA GLN A 29 -17.41 -17.76 -3.81
C GLN A 29 -17.17 -16.80 -2.66
N TYR A 30 -16.19 -15.92 -2.83
CA TYR A 30 -16.00 -14.79 -1.97
C TYR A 30 -17.24 -13.96 -2.31
N THR A 31 -18.32 -14.20 -1.57
CA THR A 31 -19.40 -13.24 -1.49
C THR A 31 -18.74 -12.03 -0.87
N ALA A 32 -18.20 -11.16 -1.72
CA ALA A 32 -17.85 -9.82 -1.34
C ALA A 32 -19.18 -9.23 -0.86
N ARG A 33 -19.47 -9.37 0.44
CA ARG A 33 -20.43 -8.48 1.09
C ARG A 33 -20.03 -7.11 0.60
N GLU A 34 -20.97 -6.42 -0.04
CA GLU A 34 -20.77 -5.11 -0.65
C GLU A 34 -20.30 -4.16 0.45
N ARG A 35 -18.98 -4.13 0.68
CA ARG A 35 -18.34 -3.47 1.79
C ARG A 35 -17.90 -2.13 1.27
N LYS A 36 -18.51 -1.06 1.79
CA LYS A 36 -18.08 0.32 1.51
C LYS A 36 -16.57 0.45 1.77
N PRO A 37 -15.76 1.01 0.84
CA PRO A 37 -14.34 1.33 1.05
C PRO A 37 -14.12 2.13 2.33
N LEU A 38 -12.94 2.03 2.96
CA LEU A 38 -12.61 2.84 4.13
C LEU A 38 -12.80 4.34 3.82
N PRO A 39 -13.27 5.14 4.79
CA PRO A 39 -13.57 6.54 4.55
C PRO A 39 -12.31 7.31 4.13
N MET A 40 -12.45 8.14 3.11
CA MET A 40 -11.48 9.14 2.68
C MET A 40 -11.87 10.56 3.13
N THR A 41 -13.08 10.72 3.65
CA THR A 41 -13.63 11.99 4.16
C THR A 41 -14.33 11.81 5.51
N MET A 42 -14.43 12.89 6.28
CA MET A 42 -15.24 12.88 7.52
C MET A 42 -16.72 12.64 7.28
N ALA A 43 -17.26 12.97 6.10
CA ALA A 43 -18.64 12.70 5.77
C ALA A 43 -18.89 11.18 5.71
N GLU A 44 -18.03 10.44 5.01
CA GLU A 44 -18.09 8.97 4.95
C GLU A 44 -17.84 8.32 6.31
N ALA A 45 -16.98 8.91 7.16
CA ALA A 45 -16.78 8.45 8.53
C ALA A 45 -18.05 8.62 9.37
N ARG A 46 -18.73 9.77 9.26
CA ARG A 46 -19.99 10.05 9.96
C ARG A 46 -21.14 9.18 9.49
N GLU A 47 -21.20 8.81 8.21
CA GLU A 47 -22.16 7.80 7.71
C GLU A 47 -22.02 6.45 8.42
N ARG A 48 -20.84 6.14 8.96
CA ARG A 48 -20.55 4.93 9.75
C ARG A 48 -20.79 5.13 11.24
N GLY A 49 -21.26 6.31 11.66
CA GLY A 49 -21.41 6.70 13.06
C GLY A 49 -20.08 7.03 13.75
N TRP A 50 -19.05 7.43 13.01
CA TRP A 50 -17.74 7.80 13.56
C TRP A 50 -17.57 9.32 13.58
N ASP A 51 -17.48 9.88 14.78
CA ASP A 51 -17.22 11.33 14.96
C ASP A 51 -15.72 11.68 14.95
N GLU A 52 -14.86 10.66 15.11
CA GLU A 52 -13.41 10.76 15.08
C GLU A 52 -12.80 9.44 14.57
N LEU A 53 -11.54 9.51 14.13
CA LEU A 53 -10.78 8.35 13.65
C LEU A 53 -9.72 7.96 14.67
N ASP A 54 -9.53 6.65 14.87
CA ASP A 54 -8.45 6.13 15.70
C ASP A 54 -7.12 6.27 14.99
N ILE A 55 -7.10 5.86 13.72
CA ILE A 55 -5.90 5.73 12.91
C ILE A 55 -6.17 6.35 11.55
N VAL A 56 -5.29 7.24 11.12
CA VAL A 56 -5.33 7.82 9.78
C VAL A 56 -4.14 7.30 9.00
N PHE A 57 -4.40 6.52 7.96
CA PHE A 57 -3.39 6.10 7.00
C PHE A 57 -3.12 7.21 6.01
N VAL A 58 -1.85 7.44 5.72
CA VAL A 58 -1.41 8.34 4.67
C VAL A 58 -0.55 7.55 3.70
N THR A 59 -0.99 7.45 2.45
CA THR A 59 -0.36 6.65 1.42
C THR A 59 0.03 7.49 0.21
N GLY A 60 1.19 7.19 -0.37
CA GLY A 60 1.62 7.78 -1.63
C GLY A 60 0.93 7.20 -2.85
N ASP A 61 0.09 6.17 -2.71
CA ASP A 61 -0.70 5.59 -3.81
C ASP A 61 -2.14 6.11 -3.83
N ALA A 62 -2.79 6.00 -4.98
CA ALA A 62 -4.24 5.99 -5.07
C ALA A 62 -4.82 4.96 -4.10
N TYR A 63 -5.88 5.32 -3.37
CA TYR A 63 -6.57 4.35 -2.54
C TYR A 63 -7.48 3.49 -3.42
N ILE A 64 -7.16 2.21 -3.46
CA ILE A 64 -7.99 1.16 -4.00
C ILE A 64 -8.17 0.15 -2.87
N ASP A 65 -9.42 -0.09 -2.48
CA ASP A 65 -9.73 -1.03 -1.41
C ASP A 65 -9.66 -2.48 -1.92
N HIS A 66 -8.45 -2.91 -2.25
CA HIS A 66 -8.15 -4.20 -2.86
C HIS A 66 -6.91 -4.83 -2.19
N PRO A 67 -6.86 -6.16 -1.99
CA PRO A 67 -5.73 -6.83 -1.33
C PRO A 67 -4.37 -6.67 -2.02
N SER A 68 -4.30 -6.12 -3.23
CA SER A 68 -3.01 -5.74 -3.84
C SER A 68 -2.41 -4.45 -3.25
N PHE A 69 -3.15 -3.74 -2.40
CA PHE A 69 -2.70 -2.51 -1.74
C PHE A 69 -2.52 -2.75 -0.25
N ALA A 70 -1.31 -2.52 0.26
CA ALA A 70 -1.01 -2.75 1.67
C ALA A 70 -1.88 -1.89 2.61
N SER A 71 -2.19 -0.65 2.22
CA SER A 71 -3.07 0.25 2.98
C SER A 71 -4.49 -0.33 3.15
N ALA A 72 -5.01 -1.00 2.13
CA ALA A 72 -6.31 -1.67 2.20
C ALA A 72 -6.26 -2.87 3.15
N ILE A 73 -5.26 -3.76 3.01
CA ILE A 73 -5.13 -4.93 3.90
C ILE A 73 -5.03 -4.48 5.36
N LEU A 74 -4.06 -3.60 5.67
CA LEU A 74 -3.81 -3.17 7.04
C LEU A 74 -5.00 -2.40 7.61
N GLY A 75 -5.60 -1.51 6.82
CA GLY A 75 -6.78 -0.77 7.22
C GLY A 75 -7.97 -1.68 7.53
N ARG A 76 -8.22 -2.71 6.70
CA ARG A 76 -9.31 -3.68 6.93
C ARG A 76 -9.04 -4.60 8.10
N VAL A 77 -7.79 -4.99 8.34
CA VAL A 77 -7.43 -5.77 9.54
C VAL A 77 -7.71 -4.94 10.80
N LEU A 78 -7.28 -3.67 10.84
CA LEU A 78 -7.54 -2.78 11.96
C LEU A 78 -9.03 -2.47 12.14
N GLU A 79 -9.77 -2.21 11.05
CA GLU A 79 -11.22 -2.02 11.10
C GLU A 79 -11.93 -3.27 11.64
N SER A 80 -11.51 -4.47 11.23
CA SER A 80 -12.07 -5.72 11.73
C SER A 80 -11.79 -5.97 13.22
N ALA A 81 -10.72 -5.38 13.75
CA ALA A 81 -10.38 -5.38 15.16
C ALA A 81 -11.14 -4.29 15.96
N GLY A 82 -12.01 -3.52 15.31
CA GLY A 82 -12.87 -2.51 15.94
C GLY A 82 -12.31 -1.08 15.92
N PHE A 83 -11.21 -0.83 15.22
CA PHE A 83 -10.66 0.52 15.08
C PHE A 83 -11.35 1.32 13.98
N ARG A 84 -11.49 2.62 14.18
CA ARG A 84 -11.99 3.59 13.20
C ARG A 84 -10.83 4.04 12.33
N VAL A 85 -10.79 3.61 11.08
CA VAL A 85 -9.65 3.84 10.18
C VAL A 85 -10.07 4.73 9.02
N GLY A 86 -9.29 5.78 8.74
CA GLY A 86 -9.46 6.64 7.57
C GLY A 86 -8.23 6.62 6.66
N ILE A 87 -8.43 6.91 5.37
CA ILE A 87 -7.36 6.94 4.36
C ILE A 87 -7.20 8.35 3.77
N VAL A 88 -5.98 8.88 3.84
CA VAL A 88 -5.54 10.05 3.08
C VAL A 88 -4.63 9.54 1.95
N SER A 89 -5.13 9.58 0.73
CA SER A 89 -4.45 9.07 -0.46
C SER A 89 -3.85 10.21 -1.27
N GLN A 90 -2.56 10.09 -1.61
CA GLN A 90 -1.81 11.07 -2.39
C GLN A 90 -2.08 12.53 -1.98
N PRO A 91 -1.96 12.86 -0.68
CA PRO A 91 -2.17 14.22 -0.25
C PRO A 91 -1.17 15.16 -0.89
N ASP A 92 -1.60 16.38 -1.19
CA ASP A 92 -0.66 17.46 -1.51
C ASP A 92 0.23 17.72 -0.29
N TRP A 93 1.53 17.48 -0.45
CA TRP A 93 2.54 17.58 0.60
C TRP A 93 3.18 18.97 0.70
N ARG A 94 2.72 19.92 -0.12
CA ARG A 94 3.20 21.31 -0.08
C ARG A 94 2.73 22.02 1.20
N SER A 95 1.60 21.62 1.78
CA SER A 95 1.14 22.03 3.11
C SER A 95 0.76 20.82 3.97
N CYS A 96 0.36 21.05 5.22
CA CYS A 96 -0.15 20.03 6.13
C CYS A 96 -1.69 19.93 6.15
N ASP A 97 -2.41 20.67 5.29
CA ASP A 97 -3.87 20.78 5.38
C ASP A 97 -4.58 19.46 5.06
N ALA A 98 -4.04 18.67 4.13
CA ALA A 98 -4.60 17.36 3.80
C ALA A 98 -4.60 16.39 4.99
N TRP A 99 -3.69 16.55 5.96
CA TRP A 99 -3.64 15.76 7.20
C TRP A 99 -4.72 16.16 8.21
N ARG A 100 -5.35 17.32 8.02
CA ARG A 100 -6.44 17.83 8.86
C ARG A 100 -7.82 17.39 8.39
N THR A 101 -7.92 16.70 7.26
CA THR A 101 -9.17 16.19 6.66
C THR A 101 -10.06 15.47 7.67
N PHE A 102 -9.46 14.67 8.55
CA PHE A 102 -10.16 13.86 9.56
C PHE A 102 -10.16 14.47 10.98
N GLY A 103 -9.54 15.64 11.16
CA GLY A 103 -9.18 16.09 12.51
C GLY A 103 -7.99 15.33 13.09
N LYS A 104 -7.80 15.45 14.41
CA LYS A 104 -6.72 14.78 15.15
C LYS A 104 -7.08 13.30 15.33
N PRO A 105 -6.26 12.34 14.86
CA PRO A 105 -6.50 10.93 15.15
C PRO A 105 -6.32 10.65 16.64
N ARG A 106 -7.13 9.73 17.18
CA ARG A 106 -7.08 9.37 18.60
C ARG A 106 -5.79 8.63 18.98
N LEU A 107 -5.26 7.79 18.08
CA LEU A 107 -4.09 6.95 18.33
C LEU A 107 -2.85 7.44 17.58
N TYR A 108 -2.84 7.38 16.24
CA TYR A 108 -1.65 7.72 15.45
C TYR A 108 -1.92 7.93 13.95
N PHE A 109 -0.94 8.52 13.28
CA PHE A 109 -0.82 8.49 11.82
C PHE A 109 0.00 7.27 11.36
N ALA A 110 -0.50 6.53 10.37
CA ALA A 110 0.19 5.42 9.73
C ALA A 110 0.69 5.83 8.34
N ILE A 111 2.00 5.91 8.13
CA ILE A 111 2.60 6.53 6.96
C ILE A 111 3.29 5.50 6.07
N SER A 112 3.02 5.56 4.76
CA SER A 112 3.76 4.80 3.75
C SER A 112 3.87 5.57 2.44
N ALA A 113 4.96 5.34 1.68
CA ALA A 113 5.09 5.83 0.30
C ALA A 113 4.18 5.11 -0.70
N GLY A 114 3.52 4.02 -0.27
CA GLY A 114 2.70 3.16 -1.11
C GLY A 114 3.32 1.77 -1.28
N ASN A 115 2.87 1.05 -2.30
CA ASN A 115 3.32 -0.28 -2.68
C ASN A 115 4.74 -0.27 -3.26
N MET A 116 5.20 0.87 -3.77
CA MET A 116 6.54 1.05 -4.32
C MET A 116 7.28 2.21 -3.66
N ASP A 117 8.60 2.21 -3.82
CA ASP A 117 9.48 3.30 -3.43
C ASP A 117 9.20 4.55 -4.25
N SER A 118 9.04 5.72 -3.62
CA SER A 118 8.58 6.90 -4.36
C SER A 118 9.61 7.40 -5.38
N MET A 119 10.90 7.10 -5.19
CA MET A 119 11.92 7.39 -6.19
C MET A 119 11.78 6.47 -7.42
N ILE A 120 11.39 5.20 -7.23
CA ILE A 120 11.17 4.26 -8.34
C ILE A 120 9.91 4.64 -9.14
N ASN A 121 8.88 5.19 -8.48
CA ASN A 121 7.72 5.74 -9.18
C ASN A 121 8.08 6.95 -10.04
N HIS A 122 8.98 7.83 -9.58
CA HIS A 122 9.35 9.03 -10.33
C HIS A 122 10.44 8.82 -11.37
N TYR A 123 11.37 7.88 -11.15
CA TYR A 123 12.56 7.74 -11.96
C TYR A 123 12.81 6.30 -12.41
N THR A 124 13.32 6.16 -13.62
CA THR A 124 13.91 4.92 -14.13
C THR A 124 15.22 4.58 -13.42
N ALA A 125 15.72 3.36 -13.58
CA ALA A 125 17.03 2.94 -13.04
C ALA A 125 18.18 3.87 -13.51
N ASN A 126 18.07 4.44 -14.71
CA ASN A 126 19.02 5.41 -15.27
C ASN A 126 18.74 6.86 -14.82
N ARG A 127 17.97 7.05 -13.74
CA ARG A 127 17.59 8.35 -13.16
C ARG A 127 16.83 9.29 -14.10
N LYS A 128 16.25 8.79 -15.20
CA LYS A 128 15.34 9.58 -16.06
C LYS A 128 13.95 9.62 -15.43
N VAL A 129 13.29 10.76 -15.47
CA VAL A 129 11.90 10.93 -15.03
C VAL A 129 10.98 10.01 -15.84
N ARG A 130 10.06 9.31 -15.16
CA ARG A 130 9.03 8.50 -15.82
C ARG A 130 7.90 9.41 -16.33
N ASN A 131 7.25 8.98 -17.41
CA ASN A 131 6.13 9.72 -17.98
C ASN A 131 4.79 9.36 -17.31
N ASP A 132 4.78 8.29 -16.52
CA ASP A 132 3.61 7.73 -15.86
C ASP A 132 3.94 7.21 -14.46
N ASP A 133 2.94 7.24 -13.58
CA ASP A 133 2.98 6.60 -12.27
C ASP A 133 1.82 5.59 -12.15
N ALA A 134 2.17 4.31 -12.19
CA ALA A 134 1.21 3.19 -12.20
C ALA A 134 0.27 3.15 -10.97
N TYR A 135 0.65 3.80 -9.87
CA TYR A 135 -0.15 3.84 -8.64
C TYR A 135 -0.84 5.19 -8.41
N SER A 136 -0.80 6.09 -9.40
CA SER A 136 -1.48 7.37 -9.36
C SER A 136 -2.79 7.35 -10.17
N PRO A 137 -3.84 8.10 -9.74
CA PRO A 137 -5.07 8.21 -10.51
C PRO A 137 -4.80 8.71 -11.93
N GLY A 138 -5.22 7.91 -12.91
CA GLY A 138 -5.02 8.20 -14.34
C GLY A 138 -3.55 8.19 -14.79
N GLY A 139 -2.65 7.55 -14.06
CA GLY A 139 -1.23 7.50 -14.40
C GLY A 139 -0.47 8.81 -14.18
N ARG A 140 -1.10 9.80 -13.52
CA ARG A 140 -0.54 11.16 -13.37
C ARG A 140 0.72 11.15 -12.53
N ILE A 141 1.76 11.80 -13.03
CA ILE A 141 3.01 12.02 -12.30
C ILE A 141 2.90 13.18 -11.32
N GLY A 142 3.81 13.23 -10.34
CA GLY A 142 3.94 14.38 -9.43
C GLY A 142 2.80 14.50 -8.40
N LEU A 143 2.14 13.38 -8.05
CA LEU A 143 1.13 13.31 -7.00
C LEU A 143 1.68 12.83 -5.64
N ARG A 144 2.99 12.56 -5.56
CA ARG A 144 3.71 12.29 -4.31
C ARG A 144 5.07 12.99 -4.31
N PRO A 145 5.71 13.23 -3.15
CA PRO A 145 7.09 13.71 -3.10
C PRO A 145 8.11 12.60 -3.38
N ASP A 146 9.33 13.01 -3.76
CA ASP A 146 10.53 12.19 -3.58
C ASP A 146 10.72 11.86 -2.10
N ARG A 147 11.05 10.60 -1.77
CA ARG A 147 11.14 10.08 -0.40
C ARG A 147 9.86 10.36 0.40
N ALA A 148 8.73 9.91 -0.16
CA ALA A 148 7.40 10.30 0.25
C ALA A 148 7.14 10.05 1.75
N THR A 149 7.62 8.93 2.28
CA THR A 149 7.46 8.54 3.69
C THR A 149 7.96 9.64 4.63
N LEU A 150 9.15 10.20 4.37
CA LEU A 150 9.73 11.23 5.23
C LEU A 150 8.93 12.53 5.14
N GLY A 151 8.58 12.95 3.92
CA GLY A 151 7.76 14.14 3.69
C GLY A 151 6.40 14.04 4.38
N TYR A 152 5.73 12.90 4.26
CA TYR A 152 4.44 12.66 4.91
C TYR A 152 4.55 12.58 6.43
N CYS A 153 5.62 11.98 6.96
CA CYS A 153 5.87 12.00 8.40
C CYS A 153 6.08 13.43 8.92
N GLN A 154 6.77 14.30 8.18
CA GLN A 154 6.95 15.70 8.54
C GLN A 154 5.60 16.42 8.59
N ARG A 155 4.77 16.29 7.54
CA ARG A 155 3.44 16.93 7.49
C ARG A 155 2.49 16.43 8.56
N SER A 156 2.57 15.15 8.94
CA SER A 156 1.80 14.59 10.05
C SER A 156 2.13 15.28 11.39
N ARG A 157 3.42 15.51 11.66
CA ARG A 157 3.88 16.19 12.88
C ARG A 157 3.54 17.67 12.89
N GLU A 158 3.54 18.31 11.72
CA GLU A 158 3.13 19.70 11.54
C GLU A 158 1.62 19.89 11.76
N ALA A 159 0.80 18.98 11.21
CA ALA A 159 -0.65 19.05 11.34
C ALA A 159 -1.12 18.90 12.79
N TYR A 160 -0.57 17.93 13.51
CA TYR A 160 -0.91 17.65 14.91
C TYR A 160 0.32 17.27 15.75
N PRO A 161 0.99 18.26 16.37
CA PRO A 161 2.10 17.99 17.28
C PRO A 161 1.71 17.05 18.43
N GLY A 162 2.60 16.11 18.75
CA GLY A 162 2.40 15.14 19.83
C GLY A 162 1.59 13.90 19.45
N VAL A 163 0.99 13.85 18.27
CA VAL A 163 0.40 12.61 17.75
C VAL A 163 1.51 11.66 17.28
N PRO A 164 1.53 10.39 17.71
CA PRO A 164 2.50 9.42 17.23
C PRO A 164 2.42 9.21 15.71
N VAL A 165 3.57 8.99 15.09
CA VAL A 165 3.69 8.71 13.65
C VAL A 165 4.40 7.38 13.48
N ILE A 166 3.70 6.43 12.87
CA ILE A 166 4.22 5.08 12.60
C ILE A 166 4.50 4.96 11.10
N ALA A 167 5.78 4.86 10.73
CA ALA A 167 6.20 4.74 9.34
C ALA A 167 6.50 3.28 8.97
N GLY A 168 6.04 2.86 7.79
CA GLY A 168 6.21 1.50 7.30
C GLY A 168 6.16 1.38 5.77
N GLY A 169 6.18 0.14 5.29
CA GLY A 169 6.23 -0.19 3.86
C GLY A 169 7.65 -0.33 3.32
N VAL A 170 7.74 -0.52 2.00
CA VAL A 170 8.99 -0.82 1.29
C VAL A 170 10.00 0.32 1.48
N GLU A 171 9.57 1.56 1.22
CA GLU A 171 10.45 2.74 1.29
C GLU A 171 11.06 2.94 2.69
N ALA A 172 10.25 2.79 3.74
CA ALA A 172 10.69 2.95 5.12
C ALA A 172 11.62 1.81 5.58
N SER A 173 11.27 0.57 5.24
CA SER A 173 12.02 -0.62 5.66
C SER A 173 13.40 -0.67 5.04
N LEU A 174 13.52 -0.34 3.74
CA LEU A 174 14.80 -0.34 3.04
C LEU A 174 15.75 0.77 3.51
N ARG A 175 15.23 1.83 4.15
CA ARG A 175 16.01 2.96 4.66
C ARG A 175 16.29 2.90 6.16
N ARG A 176 15.84 1.85 6.85
CA ARG A 176 15.93 1.70 8.32
C ARG A 176 17.35 1.45 8.84
N LEU A 177 18.24 0.93 8.00
CA LEU A 177 19.64 0.71 8.35
C LEU A 177 20.52 1.75 7.67
N ALA A 178 21.75 1.90 8.16
CA ALA A 178 22.78 2.61 7.42
C ALA A 178 22.88 1.97 6.04
N HIS A 179 22.38 2.68 5.03
CA HIS A 179 22.24 2.18 3.69
C HIS A 179 22.97 3.13 2.74
N TYR A 180 23.51 2.55 1.69
CA TYR A 180 23.98 3.31 0.56
C TYR A 180 22.75 3.77 -0.24
N ASP A 181 22.45 5.06 -0.18
CA ASP A 181 21.37 5.68 -0.93
C ASP A 181 21.87 5.91 -2.36
N TYR A 182 21.55 4.97 -3.25
CA TYR A 182 21.91 4.99 -4.66
C TYR A 182 21.50 6.30 -5.35
N TRP A 183 20.44 6.97 -4.90
CA TRP A 183 19.98 8.23 -5.50
C TRP A 183 20.88 9.41 -5.15
N SER A 184 21.51 9.38 -3.98
CA SER A 184 22.38 10.46 -3.51
C SER A 184 23.87 10.13 -3.53
N ASP A 185 24.23 8.90 -3.95
CA ASP A 185 25.60 8.37 -3.96
C ASP A 185 26.32 8.55 -2.61
N LYS A 186 25.59 8.29 -1.52
CA LYS A 186 26.05 8.51 -0.15
C LYS A 186 25.55 7.44 0.79
N VAL A 187 26.36 7.09 1.78
CA VAL A 187 25.91 6.32 2.94
C VAL A 187 25.15 7.26 3.88
N ARG A 188 23.89 6.94 4.17
CA ARG A 188 23.06 7.75 5.07
C ARG A 188 22.86 7.01 6.39
N ARG A 189 22.92 7.75 7.49
CA ARG A 189 22.46 7.26 8.79
C ARG A 189 20.94 7.40 8.84
N SER A 190 20.28 6.29 9.17
CA SER A 190 18.84 6.17 9.43
C SER A 190 18.43 6.91 10.69
#